data_AF-A0A066YJ15-F1
#
_entry.id   AF-A0A066YJ15-F1
#
_cell.length_a   1.000
_cell.length_b   1.000
_cell.length_c   1.000
_cell.angle_alpha   90.00
_cell.angle_beta   90.00
_cell.angle_gamma   90.00
#
_symmetry.space_group_name_H-M   'P 1'
#
loop_
_entity.id
_entity.type
_entity.pdbx_description
1 polymer ?
#
loop_
_entity_poly.entity_id
_entity_poly.type
_entity_poly.pdbx_seq_one_letter_code
_entity_poly.pdbx_strand_id
1 'polypeptide(L)'
;MGSASTTKDFSTFCDLGLALASQVGLNTDHSVGKDLAKAGTRQVDGHKAVVVTMIDEDGNPVSYTIAAEGKPHLLSTETSPGLMTVRLGDFGTPVNATPPPDDRIARR
;
A
#
# COMPACT_ATOMS: atom_id res chain seq x y z
N MET A 1 19.66 20.38 18.62
CA MET A 1 19.85 20.16 17.16
C MET A 1 18.93 19.08 16.57
N GLY A 2 17.88 19.43 15.84
CA GLY A 2 16.78 18.55 15.47
C GLY A 2 15.50 19.33 15.18
N SER A 3 14.54 18.60 14.58
CA SER A 3 13.35 19.03 13.83
C SER A 3 13.61 19.31 12.34
N ALA A 4 13.41 18.28 11.52
CA ALA A 4 13.00 18.40 10.10
C ALA A 4 12.61 17.05 9.43
N SER A 5 13.08 15.88 9.91
CA SER A 5 12.83 14.62 9.18
C SER A 5 11.47 13.97 9.48
N THR A 6 10.99 14.03 10.72
CA THR A 6 9.90 13.14 11.17
C THR A 6 8.54 13.42 10.52
N THR A 7 8.21 14.65 10.12
CA THR A 7 6.92 14.95 9.45
C THR A 7 6.90 14.54 7.98
N LYS A 8 8.05 14.61 7.28
CA LYS A 8 8.18 14.11 5.91
C LYS A 8 8.01 12.58 5.88
N ASP A 9 8.59 11.91 6.88
CA ASP A 9 8.55 10.45 7.00
C ASP A 9 7.10 9.93 7.12
N PHE A 10 6.20 10.64 7.82
CA PHE A 10 4.78 10.26 7.92
C PHE A 10 3.95 10.64 6.69
N SER A 11 4.20 11.78 6.03
CA SER A 11 3.50 12.12 4.79
C SER A 11 3.78 11.12 3.67
N THR A 12 5.00 10.56 3.64
CA THR A 12 5.36 9.50 2.70
C THR A 12 4.46 8.28 2.84
N PHE A 13 3.99 7.92 4.04
CA PHE A 13 3.05 6.81 4.21
C PHE A 13 1.64 7.13 3.71
N CYS A 14 1.19 8.38 3.81
CA CYS A 14 -0.10 8.79 3.23
C CYS A 14 -0.05 8.75 1.70
N ASP A 15 1.08 9.15 1.10
CA ASP A 15 1.30 9.06 -0.34
C ASP A 15 1.67 7.65 -0.80
N LEU A 16 2.18 6.79 0.10
CA LEU A 16 2.58 5.42 -0.18
C LEU A 16 1.42 4.59 -0.72
N GLY A 17 0.22 4.72 -0.14
CA GLY A 17 -0.96 4.00 -0.63
C GLY A 17 -1.29 4.35 -2.08
N LEU A 18 -1.19 5.64 -2.45
CA LEU A 18 -1.40 6.11 -3.82
C LEU A 18 -0.26 5.67 -4.75
N ALA A 19 0.99 5.77 -4.29
CA ALA A 19 2.16 5.31 -5.03
C ALA A 19 2.09 3.82 -5.32
N LEU A 20 1.78 2.99 -4.31
CA LEU A 20 1.59 1.54 -4.45
C LEU A 20 0.45 1.22 -5.41
N ALA A 21 -0.69 1.91 -5.29
CA ALA A 21 -1.81 1.72 -6.21
C ALA A 21 -1.44 2.07 -7.66
N SER A 22 -0.62 3.11 -7.87
CA SER A 22 -0.14 3.51 -9.20
C SER A 22 0.92 2.57 -9.80
N GLN A 23 1.59 1.78 -8.96
CA GLN A 23 2.65 0.85 -9.35
C GLN A 23 2.16 -0.60 -9.50
N VAL A 24 0.86 -0.87 -9.26
CA VAL A 24 0.31 -2.22 -9.42
C VAL A 24 0.59 -2.75 -10.82
N GLY A 25 1.36 -3.83 -10.89
CA GLY A 25 1.70 -4.48 -12.15
C GLY A 25 2.81 -3.80 -12.97
N LEU A 26 3.49 -2.82 -12.39
CA LEU A 26 4.62 -2.13 -13.01
C LEU A 26 5.92 -2.47 -12.27
N ASN A 27 7.03 -2.42 -13.00
CA ASN A 27 8.38 -2.42 -12.46
C ASN A 27 8.76 -1.03 -11.94
N THR A 28 9.94 -0.90 -11.32
CA THR A 28 10.40 0.38 -10.77
C THR A 28 10.66 1.43 -11.86
N ASP A 29 10.95 1.00 -13.08
CA ASP A 29 11.12 1.83 -14.28
C ASP A 29 9.80 2.20 -14.99
N HIS A 30 8.65 1.87 -14.39
CA HIS A 30 7.30 2.03 -14.95
C HIS A 30 6.98 1.15 -16.18
N SER A 31 7.85 0.23 -16.56
CA SER A 31 7.51 -0.80 -17.54
C SER A 31 6.51 -1.80 -16.94
N VAL A 32 5.75 -2.48 -17.80
CA VAL A 32 4.84 -3.54 -17.34
C VAL A 32 5.66 -4.71 -16.80
N GLY A 33 5.30 -5.18 -15.60
CA GLY A 33 5.93 -6.32 -14.96
C GLY A 33 5.93 -7.54 -15.86
N LYS A 34 7.06 -8.23 -15.92
CA LYS A 34 7.14 -9.52 -16.62
C LYS A 34 6.36 -10.53 -15.78
N ASP A 35 5.60 -11.40 -16.45
CA ASP A 35 4.84 -12.46 -15.81
C ASP A 35 3.68 -12.01 -14.91
N LEU A 36 3.06 -10.87 -15.21
CA LEU A 36 1.78 -10.51 -14.60
C LEU A 36 0.72 -11.59 -14.87
N ALA A 37 0.24 -12.20 -13.81
CA ALA A 37 -0.73 -13.29 -13.88
C ALA A 37 -1.85 -13.12 -12.86
N LYS A 38 -3.07 -13.48 -13.27
CA LYS A 38 -4.18 -13.62 -12.33
C LYS A 38 -4.01 -14.93 -11.56
N ALA A 39 -3.81 -14.83 -10.26
CA ALA A 39 -3.59 -15.99 -9.38
C ALA A 39 -4.90 -16.54 -8.78
N GLY A 40 -5.96 -15.73 -8.69
CA GLY A 40 -7.24 -16.19 -8.16
C GLY A 40 -8.13 -15.06 -7.64
N THR A 41 -9.03 -15.42 -6.72
CA THR A 41 -9.90 -14.49 -6.01
C THR A 41 -9.89 -14.80 -4.51
N ARG A 42 -10.11 -13.78 -3.68
CA ARG A 42 -10.26 -13.93 -2.22
C ARG A 42 -11.14 -12.84 -1.61
N GLN A 43 -11.46 -12.98 -0.33
CA GLN A 43 -12.11 -11.94 0.47
C GLN A 43 -11.04 -11.17 1.26
N VAL A 44 -11.11 -9.84 1.26
CA VAL A 44 -10.32 -8.97 2.15
C VAL A 44 -11.28 -8.05 2.88
N ASP A 45 -11.36 -8.18 4.20
CA ASP A 45 -12.22 -7.37 5.07
C ASP A 45 -13.70 -7.31 4.59
N GLY A 46 -14.19 -8.43 4.06
CA GLY A 46 -15.56 -8.56 3.53
C GLY A 46 -15.75 -8.13 2.07
N HIS A 47 -14.71 -7.63 1.40
CA HIS A 47 -14.71 -7.28 -0.02
C HIS A 47 -14.20 -8.43 -0.88
N LYS A 48 -14.94 -8.78 -1.94
CA LYS A 48 -14.43 -9.68 -2.98
C LYS A 48 -13.28 -9.02 -3.73
N ALA A 49 -12.24 -9.78 -3.98
CA ALA A 49 -11.03 -9.28 -4.61
C ALA A 49 -10.42 -10.28 -5.59
N VAL A 50 -9.72 -9.75 -6.60
CA VAL A 50 -8.88 -10.51 -7.52
C VAL A 50 -7.43 -10.42 -7.04
N VAL A 51 -6.72 -11.55 -7.08
CA VAL A 51 -5.28 -11.61 -6.80
C VAL A 51 -4.51 -11.64 -8.10
N VAL A 52 -3.56 -10.72 -8.23
CA VAL A 52 -2.61 -10.63 -9.34
C VAL A 52 -1.21 -10.84 -8.77
N THR A 53 -0.37 -11.60 -9.46
CA THR A 53 1.02 -11.85 -9.08
C THR A 53 1.97 -11.43 -10.17
N MET A 54 3.18 -11.05 -9.80
CA MET A 54 4.30 -10.83 -10.70
C MET A 54 5.61 -11.16 -10.00
N ILE A 55 6.70 -11.21 -10.75
CA ILE A 55 8.06 -11.18 -10.23
C ILE A 55 8.60 -9.76 -10.46
N ASP A 56 9.14 -9.13 -9.42
CA ASP A 56 9.79 -7.83 -9.55
C ASP A 56 11.17 -7.93 -10.21
N GLU A 57 11.83 -6.79 -10.45
CA GLU A 57 13.14 -6.75 -11.12
C GLU A 57 14.26 -7.42 -10.33
N ASP A 58 14.09 -7.51 -9.01
CA ASP A 58 15.01 -8.18 -8.08
C ASP A 58 14.74 -9.69 -7.96
N GLY A 59 13.72 -10.20 -8.65
CA GLY A 59 13.35 -11.61 -8.63
C GLY A 59 12.43 -12.01 -7.48
N ASN A 60 11.88 -11.03 -6.73
CA ASN A 60 10.96 -11.33 -5.63
C ASN A 60 9.53 -11.52 -6.15
N PRO A 61 8.80 -12.50 -5.63
CA PRO A 61 7.38 -12.62 -5.91
C PRO A 61 6.61 -11.50 -5.21
N VAL A 62 5.78 -10.81 -5.96
CA VAL A 62 4.87 -9.78 -5.46
C VAL A 62 3.44 -10.19 -5.77
N SER A 63 2.54 -9.99 -4.79
CA SER A 63 1.10 -10.14 -5.00
C SER A 63 0.35 -8.84 -4.72
N TYR A 64 -0.64 -8.56 -5.56
CA TYR A 64 -1.58 -7.46 -5.42
C TYR A 64 -2.99 -8.03 -5.29
N THR A 65 -3.74 -7.56 -4.30
CA THR A 65 -5.14 -7.90 -4.15
C THR A 65 -5.99 -6.66 -4.42
N ILE A 66 -6.83 -6.73 -5.44
CA ILE A 66 -7.58 -5.59 -5.99
C ILE A 66 -9.07 -5.87 -5.83
N ALA A 67 -9.85 -4.88 -5.36
CA ALA A 67 -11.30 -5.00 -5.25
C ALA A 67 -11.93 -5.44 -6.57
N ALA A 68 -12.75 -6.48 -6.54
CA ALA A 68 -13.42 -7.05 -7.71
C ALA A 68 -14.76 -6.39 -8.02
N GLU A 69 -15.28 -5.59 -7.09
CA GLU A 69 -16.58 -4.95 -7.15
C GLU A 69 -16.43 -3.45 -6.88
N GLY A 70 -17.19 -2.62 -7.60
CA GLY A 70 -17.11 -1.16 -7.47
C GLY A 70 -15.82 -0.59 -8.07
N LYS A 71 -15.20 0.36 -7.36
CA LYS A 71 -13.92 0.97 -7.77
C LYS A 71 -12.76 -0.02 -7.50
N PRO A 72 -11.82 -0.20 -8.43
CA PRO A 72 -10.74 -1.19 -8.31
C PRO A 72 -9.63 -0.71 -7.36
N HIS A 73 -9.96 -0.58 -6.08
CA HIS A 73 -8.98 -0.21 -5.05
C HIS A 73 -7.98 -1.33 -4.82
N LEU A 74 -6.69 -0.98 -4.68
CA LEU A 74 -5.68 -1.89 -4.14
C LEU A 74 -5.98 -2.11 -2.66
N LEU A 75 -6.32 -3.33 -2.27
CA LEU A 75 -6.68 -3.69 -0.88
C LEU A 75 -5.47 -4.21 -0.10
N SER A 76 -4.53 -4.87 -0.79
CA SER A 76 -3.26 -5.26 -0.18
C SER A 76 -2.17 -5.51 -1.22
N THR A 77 -0.93 -5.33 -0.80
CA THR A 77 0.26 -5.79 -1.50
C THR A 77 1.13 -6.61 -0.55
N GLU A 78 1.75 -7.65 -1.08
CA GLU A 78 2.69 -8.51 -0.35
C GLU A 78 3.91 -8.76 -1.22
N THR A 79 5.09 -8.40 -0.73
CA THR A 79 6.38 -8.65 -1.37
C THR A 79 7.08 -9.74 -0.60
N SER A 80 7.42 -10.84 -1.27
CA SER A 80 7.97 -12.07 -0.67
C SER A 80 7.13 -12.57 0.50
N PRO A 81 6.40 -13.71 0.38
CA PRO A 81 5.43 -14.14 1.37
C PRO A 81 5.91 -13.98 2.83
N GLY A 82 5.22 -13.14 3.60
CA GLY A 82 5.52 -12.85 5.01
C GLY A 82 6.64 -11.84 5.31
N LEU A 83 7.37 -11.30 4.32
CA LEU A 83 8.39 -10.28 4.56
C LEU A 83 7.76 -8.90 4.78
N MET A 84 6.92 -8.46 3.84
CA MET A 84 6.21 -7.19 3.94
C MET A 84 4.80 -7.35 3.40
N THR A 85 3.82 -6.95 4.21
CA THR A 85 2.43 -6.88 3.81
C THR A 85 1.89 -5.49 4.14
N VAL A 86 1.34 -4.82 3.13
CA VAL A 86 0.61 -3.56 3.31
C VAL A 86 -0.86 -3.83 3.02
N ARG A 87 -1.74 -3.36 3.91
CA ARG A 87 -3.18 -3.38 3.74
C ARG A 87 -3.70 -1.95 3.67
N LEU A 88 -4.64 -1.73 2.75
CA LEU A 88 -5.23 -0.43 2.50
C LEU A 88 -6.75 -0.60 2.58
N GLY A 89 -7.42 0.31 3.28
CA GLY A 89 -8.84 0.26 3.57
C GLY A 89 -9.42 1.64 3.85
N ASP A 90 -10.68 1.69 4.29
CA ASP A 90 -11.41 2.91 4.66
C ASP A 90 -11.33 4.03 3.60
N PHE A 91 -11.31 3.64 2.32
CA PHE A 91 -11.17 4.59 1.22
C PHE A 91 -12.27 5.64 1.22
N GLY A 92 -11.89 6.91 1.20
CA GLY A 92 -12.83 8.04 1.20
C GLY A 92 -13.43 8.35 2.57
N THR A 93 -13.09 7.60 3.61
CA THR A 93 -13.49 7.93 4.99
C THR A 93 -12.62 9.06 5.53
N PRO A 94 -13.20 10.18 6.00
CA PRO A 94 -12.43 11.25 6.61
C PRO A 94 -11.69 10.77 7.86
N VAL A 95 -10.40 11.13 7.97
CA VAL A 95 -9.59 10.86 9.17
C VAL A 95 -9.69 12.05 10.11
N ASN A 96 -10.26 11.83 11.31
CA ASN A 96 -10.35 12.84 12.36
C ASN A 96 -9.10 12.78 13.26
N ALA A 97 -8.04 13.50 12.88
CA ALA A 97 -6.84 13.59 13.70
C ALA A 97 -7.07 14.50 14.92
N THR A 98 -6.80 13.97 16.11
CA THR A 98 -6.78 14.77 17.36
C THR A 98 -5.33 15.04 17.75
N PRO A 99 -4.91 16.30 17.97
CA PRO A 99 -3.57 16.59 18.45
C PRO A 99 -3.29 15.88 19.77
N PRO A 100 -2.07 15.34 19.98
CA PRO A 100 -1.70 14.80 21.28
C PRO A 100 -1.69 15.91 22.35
N PRO A 101 -1.94 15.56 23.63
CA PRO A 101 -1.83 16.49 24.75
C PRO A 101 -0.46 17.20 24.80
N ASP A 102 -0.45 18.48 25.21
CA ASP A 102 0.74 19.35 25.21
C ASP A 102 1.91 18.80 26.05
N ASP A 103 1.62 18.05 27.11
CA ASP A 103 2.59 17.39 27.99
C ASP A 103 3.24 16.15 27.36
N ARG A 104 2.72 15.68 26.22
CA ARG A 104 3.24 14.54 25.44
C ARG A 104 3.90 14.96 24.13
N ILE A 105 3.96 16.26 23.87
CA ILE A 105 4.72 16.80 22.74
C ILE A 105 6.13 17.11 23.23
N ALA A 106 7.12 16.37 22.75
CA ALA A 106 8.52 16.70 22.97
C ALA A 106 8.82 18.05 22.30
N ARG A 107 8.74 19.12 23.08
CA ARG A 107 9.15 20.46 22.64
C ARG A 107 10.67 20.53 22.64
N ARG A 108 11.21 21.16 21.61
CA ARG A 108 12.63 21.12 21.29
C ARG A 108 13.22 22.51 21.20
#